data_AF-F0RZW7-F1
#
_entry.id   AF-F0RZW7-F1
#
_cell.length_a   1.000
_cell.length_b   1.000
_cell.length_c   1.000
_cell.angle_alpha   90.00
_cell.angle_beta   90.00
_cell.angle_gamma   90.00
#
_symmetry.space_group_name_H-M   'P 1'
#
loop_
_entity.id
_entity.type
_entity.pdbx_description
1 polymer ?
#
loop_
_entity_poly.entity_id
_entity_poly.type
_entity_poly.pdbx_seq_one_letter_code
_entity_poly.pdbx_strand_id
1 'polypeptide(L)'
;MSGILLLVYMLAFALGCMTLALAIVYRLANKQRWATYFIVCHASLLGCMMLLALQVLSRMYLSGLVYEIITYSIGFVVLADVTFLIVFIPYFTTWVIAHPWRQPYKGLFFSLALVYLFLGIGREIWQISLFDQLMLVLFVFVIAFCLSITLKNINSIANKTARTSAISIIIVSASMVPAILLAMFFPSLKPLLFGIYFLALSITIMTFLFMQFVILGRAEVVKSKELVLGDLEEYHITEREFAVIQLISKGLTNKEIASQLGISANTVNNHVANIYGKTQVRSRIDLLNLLKQSW
;
A
#
# COMPACT_ATOMS: atom_id res chain seq x y z
N MET A 1 -10.58 -8.86 29.98
CA MET A 1 -10.68 -8.05 28.75
C MET A 1 -9.34 -7.44 28.33
N SER A 2 -8.53 -6.92 29.26
CA SER A 2 -7.24 -6.26 28.95
C SER A 2 -6.26 -7.12 28.14
N GLY A 3 -6.15 -8.44 28.43
CA GLY A 3 -5.28 -9.34 27.67
C GLY A 3 -5.68 -9.50 26.20
N ILE A 4 -6.97 -9.62 25.90
CA ILE A 4 -7.48 -9.68 24.51
C ILE A 4 -7.20 -8.36 23.79
N LEU A 5 -7.45 -7.23 24.46
CA LEU A 5 -7.21 -5.91 23.89
C LEU A 5 -5.73 -5.69 23.56
N LEU A 6 -4.84 -6.06 24.49
CA LEU A 6 -3.41 -6.00 24.28
C LEU A 6 -2.99 -6.88 23.09
N LEU A 7 -3.49 -8.12 23.01
CA LEU A 7 -3.20 -9.01 21.89
C LEU A 7 -3.62 -8.38 20.55
N VAL A 8 -4.83 -7.82 20.47
CA VAL A 8 -5.32 -7.15 19.25
C VAL A 8 -4.42 -5.98 18.86
N TYR A 9 -4.06 -5.10 19.81
CA TYR A 9 -3.18 -3.97 19.50
C TYR A 9 -1.76 -4.40 19.11
N MET A 10 -1.20 -5.42 19.75
CA MET A 10 0.11 -5.96 19.40
C MET A 10 0.13 -6.58 18.01
N LEU A 11 -0.91 -7.36 17.66
CA LEU A 11 -1.06 -7.92 16.31
C LEU A 11 -1.25 -6.82 15.27
N ALA A 12 -2.08 -5.83 15.56
CA ALA A 12 -2.35 -4.71 14.66
C ALA A 12 -1.09 -3.85 14.47
N PHE A 13 -0.31 -3.61 15.53
CA PHE A 13 0.98 -2.93 15.46
C PHE A 13 2.00 -3.74 14.63
N ALA A 14 2.19 -5.03 14.90
CA ALA A 14 3.14 -5.86 14.17
C ALA A 14 2.83 -5.91 12.66
N LEU A 15 1.54 -6.10 12.31
CA LEU A 15 1.10 -6.13 10.92
C LEU A 15 1.16 -4.74 10.27
N GLY A 16 0.91 -3.69 11.05
CA GLY A 16 1.09 -2.30 10.65
C GLY A 16 2.56 -1.97 10.32
N CYS A 17 3.53 -2.47 11.10
CA CYS A 17 4.96 -2.35 10.82
C CYS A 17 5.34 -3.02 9.50
N MET A 18 4.85 -4.24 9.24
CA MET A 18 5.08 -4.93 7.97
C MET A 18 4.51 -4.15 6.78
N THR A 19 3.31 -3.60 6.94
CA THR A 19 2.67 -2.74 5.94
C THR A 19 3.50 -1.48 5.67
N LEU A 20 4.04 -0.85 6.72
CA LEU A 20 4.90 0.32 6.62
C LEU A 20 6.21 0.00 5.87
N ALA A 21 6.86 -1.12 6.22
CA ALA A 21 8.08 -1.57 5.56
C ALA A 21 7.86 -1.81 4.06
N LEU A 22 6.79 -2.53 3.70
CA LEU A 22 6.42 -2.74 2.29
C LEU A 22 6.09 -1.43 1.57
N ALA A 23 5.47 -0.46 2.25
CA ALA A 23 5.16 0.84 1.67
C ALA A 23 6.43 1.66 1.38
N ILE A 24 7.43 1.59 2.27
CA ILE A 24 8.75 2.20 2.06
C ILE A 24 9.44 1.54 0.86
N VAL A 25 9.49 0.21 0.80
CA VAL A 25 10.06 -0.52 -0.34
C VAL A 25 9.33 -0.14 -1.64
N TYR A 26 8.00 -0.09 -1.62
CA TYR A 26 7.20 0.33 -2.76
C TYR A 26 7.55 1.75 -3.22
N ARG A 27 7.75 2.70 -2.29
CA ARG A 27 8.16 4.08 -2.60
C ARG A 27 9.58 4.17 -3.16
N LEU A 28 10.51 3.34 -2.66
CA LEU A 28 11.88 3.30 -3.17
C LEU A 28 11.92 2.75 -4.60
N ALA A 29 11.09 1.74 -4.89
CA ALA A 29 10.96 1.16 -6.22
C ALA A 29 10.15 2.05 -7.19
N ASN A 30 9.09 2.70 -6.71
CA ASN A 30 8.20 3.55 -7.50
C ASN A 30 8.26 4.99 -6.96
N LYS A 31 8.81 5.92 -7.75
CA LYS A 31 8.92 7.37 -7.40
C LYS A 31 7.57 8.11 -7.37
N GLN A 32 6.49 7.43 -7.01
CA GLN A 32 5.14 7.97 -6.91
C GLN A 32 4.99 8.80 -5.63
N ARG A 33 4.52 10.05 -5.77
CA ARG A 33 4.41 10.98 -4.64
C ARG A 33 3.37 10.54 -3.59
N TRP A 34 2.26 9.89 -3.96
CA TRP A 34 1.24 9.44 -2.99
C TRP A 34 1.83 8.48 -1.96
N ALA A 35 2.81 7.66 -2.33
CA ALA A 35 3.42 6.68 -1.43
C ALA A 35 4.06 7.37 -0.22
N THR A 36 4.55 8.60 -0.39
CA THR A 36 5.08 9.40 0.73
C THR A 36 3.97 9.77 1.72
N TYR A 37 2.84 10.29 1.24
CA TYR A 37 1.71 10.66 2.09
C TYR A 37 1.07 9.43 2.73
N PHE A 38 1.01 8.32 2.01
CA PHE A 38 0.56 7.04 2.54
C PHE A 38 1.44 6.58 3.72
N ILE A 39 2.78 6.62 3.58
CA ILE A 39 3.71 6.27 4.66
C ILE A 39 3.47 7.15 5.88
N VAL A 40 3.30 8.46 5.71
CA VAL A 40 3.01 9.38 6.82
C VAL A 40 1.69 9.06 7.51
N CYS A 41 0.63 8.81 6.72
CA CYS A 41 -0.69 8.43 7.25
C CYS A 41 -0.60 7.15 8.08
N HIS A 42 0.06 6.13 7.52
CA HIS A 42 0.14 4.81 8.12
C HIS A 42 1.05 4.78 9.35
N ALA A 43 2.15 5.56 9.33
CA ALA A 43 3.03 5.72 10.48
C ALA A 43 2.34 6.42 11.67
N SER A 44 1.50 7.43 11.41
CA SER A 44 0.69 8.09 12.43
C SER A 44 -0.32 7.10 13.04
N LEU A 45 -1.10 6.40 12.21
CA LEU A 45 -2.03 5.37 12.71
C LEU A 45 -1.33 4.25 13.51
N LEU A 46 -0.13 3.84 13.08
CA LEU A 46 0.71 2.88 13.79
C LEU A 46 1.17 3.42 15.16
N GLY A 47 1.55 4.69 15.23
CA GLY A 47 1.87 5.40 16.47
C GLY A 47 0.69 5.41 17.45
N CYS A 48 -0.51 5.73 16.96
CA CYS A 48 -1.76 5.60 17.73
C CYS A 48 -1.91 4.20 18.34
N MET A 49 -1.75 3.13 17.55
CA MET A 49 -1.90 1.76 18.06
C MET A 49 -0.84 1.39 19.10
N MET A 50 0.41 1.82 18.90
CA MET A 50 1.48 1.62 19.87
C MET A 50 1.16 2.29 21.22
N LEU A 51 0.69 3.53 21.17
CA LEU A 51 0.31 4.31 22.35
C LEU A 51 -0.87 3.67 23.09
N LEU A 52 -1.87 3.18 22.36
CA LEU A 52 -3.00 2.46 22.94
C LEU A 52 -2.58 1.12 23.57
N ALA A 53 -1.66 0.37 22.95
CA ALA A 53 -1.07 -0.82 23.55
C ALA A 53 -0.32 -0.50 24.84
N LEU A 54 0.47 0.58 24.84
CA LEU A 54 1.20 1.05 26.02
C LEU A 54 0.26 1.49 27.13
N GLN A 55 -0.89 2.10 26.80
CA GLN A 55 -1.91 2.46 27.77
C GLN A 55 -2.52 1.22 28.45
N VAL A 56 -2.77 0.14 27.69
CA VAL A 56 -3.24 -1.13 28.24
C VAL A 56 -2.20 -1.77 29.15
N LEU A 57 -0.91 -1.77 28.75
CA LEU A 57 0.19 -2.25 29.59
C LEU A 57 0.32 -1.44 30.88
N SER A 58 0.25 -0.11 30.77
CA SER A 58 0.33 0.79 31.93
C SER A 58 -0.76 0.46 32.95
N ARG A 59 -1.99 0.22 32.49
CA ARG A 59 -3.12 -0.18 33.35
C ARG A 59 -2.92 -1.55 34.03
N MET A 60 -2.18 -2.46 33.40
CA MET A 60 -1.96 -3.81 33.93
C MET A 60 -0.83 -3.88 34.95
N TYR A 61 0.20 -3.05 34.79
CA TYR A 61 1.47 -3.21 35.52
C TYR A 61 1.88 -2.02 36.38
N LEU A 62 1.31 -0.84 36.15
CA LEU A 62 1.65 0.37 36.90
C LEU A 62 0.54 0.71 37.90
N SER A 63 0.89 1.47 38.94
CA SER A 63 -0.06 1.94 39.94
C SER A 63 0.36 3.31 40.50
N GLY A 64 -0.57 3.95 41.21
CA GLY A 64 -0.35 5.24 41.85
C GLY A 64 -0.01 6.36 40.85
N LEU A 65 0.80 7.32 41.31
CA LEU A 65 1.14 8.54 40.57
C LEU A 65 1.84 8.26 39.23
N VAL A 66 2.66 7.21 39.15
CA VAL A 66 3.35 6.82 37.91
C VAL A 66 2.35 6.42 36.83
N TYR A 67 1.33 5.62 37.19
CA TYR A 67 0.27 5.22 36.27
C TYR A 67 -0.52 6.44 35.75
N GLU A 68 -0.84 7.38 36.63
CA GLU A 68 -1.59 8.59 36.27
C GLU A 68 -0.81 9.46 35.28
N ILE A 69 0.46 9.78 35.58
CA ILE A 69 1.31 10.59 34.70
C ILE A 69 1.42 9.97 33.31
N ILE A 70 1.69 8.67 33.23
CA ILE A 70 1.83 7.97 31.95
C ILE A 70 0.52 7.95 31.19
N THR A 71 -0.60 7.68 31.88
CA THR A 71 -1.92 7.64 31.24
C THR A 71 -2.32 8.98 30.65
N TYR A 72 -2.15 10.08 31.39
CA TYR A 72 -2.44 11.42 30.88
C TYR A 72 -1.50 11.81 29.73
N SER A 73 -0.20 11.54 29.87
CA SER A 73 0.78 11.84 28.83
C SER A 73 0.45 11.12 27.52
N ILE A 74 0.16 9.82 27.58
CA ILE A 74 -0.27 9.04 26.41
C ILE A 74 -1.58 9.59 25.84
N GLY A 75 -2.55 9.92 26.69
CA GLY A 75 -3.84 10.48 26.28
C GLY A 75 -3.71 11.76 25.46
N PHE A 76 -2.85 12.70 25.90
CA PHE A 76 -2.58 13.93 25.16
C PHE A 76 -1.87 13.70 23.82
N VAL A 77 -0.92 12.76 23.77
CA VAL A 77 -0.23 12.43 22.51
C VAL A 77 -1.19 11.79 21.51
N VAL A 78 -2.04 10.87 21.96
CA VAL A 78 -3.09 10.26 21.11
C VAL A 78 -4.08 11.32 20.64
N LEU A 79 -4.50 12.24 21.51
CA LEU A 79 -5.39 13.35 21.14
C LEU A 79 -4.77 14.23 20.04
N ALA A 80 -3.49 14.60 20.19
CA ALA A 80 -2.78 15.39 19.20
C ALA A 80 -2.66 14.65 17.85
N ASP A 81 -2.34 13.36 17.88
CA ASP A 81 -2.19 12.54 16.68
C ASP A 81 -3.53 12.35 15.94
N VAL A 82 -4.62 12.07 16.64
CA VAL A 82 -5.95 11.98 16.01
C VAL A 82 -6.41 13.33 15.47
N THR A 83 -6.10 14.43 16.17
CA THR A 83 -6.35 15.80 15.69
C THR A 83 -5.62 16.07 14.37
N PHE A 84 -4.36 15.64 14.27
CA PHE A 84 -3.59 15.69 13.02
C PHE A 84 -4.25 14.85 11.91
N LEU A 85 -4.66 13.61 12.22
CA LEU A 85 -5.31 12.70 11.27
C LEU A 85 -6.64 13.24 10.73
N ILE A 86 -7.40 14.01 11.52
CA ILE A 86 -8.65 14.66 11.07
C ILE A 86 -8.42 15.59 9.90
N VAL A 87 -7.26 16.25 9.82
CA VAL A 87 -6.87 17.09 8.67
C VAL A 87 -6.16 16.26 7.61
N PHE A 88 -5.25 15.38 8.04
CA PHE A 88 -4.32 14.71 7.15
C PHE A 88 -5.00 13.64 6.29
N ILE A 89 -5.93 12.86 6.83
CA ILE A 89 -6.62 11.80 6.06
C ILE A 89 -7.40 12.40 4.88
N PRO A 90 -8.27 13.41 5.05
CA PRO A 90 -8.94 14.07 3.93
C PRO A 90 -7.98 14.68 2.91
N TYR A 91 -6.90 15.31 3.37
CA TYR A 91 -5.85 15.84 2.50
C TYR A 91 -5.20 14.73 1.66
N PHE A 92 -4.81 13.63 2.31
CA PHE A 92 -4.24 12.45 1.65
C PHE A 92 -5.23 11.85 0.64
N THR A 93 -6.49 11.65 1.03
CA THR A 93 -7.52 11.09 0.17
C THR A 93 -7.73 11.93 -1.08
N THR A 94 -7.86 13.25 -0.96
CA THR A 94 -8.03 14.14 -2.12
C THR A 94 -6.81 14.12 -3.05
N TRP A 95 -5.60 13.99 -2.49
CA TRP A 95 -4.39 13.81 -3.26
C TRP A 95 -4.41 12.51 -4.08
N VAL A 96 -4.83 11.39 -3.47
CA VAL A 96 -4.89 10.07 -4.14
C VAL A 96 -5.81 10.08 -5.36
N ILE A 97 -6.95 10.79 -5.28
CA ILE A 97 -7.90 10.92 -6.41
C ILE A 97 -7.57 12.11 -7.33
N ALA A 98 -6.37 12.69 -7.20
CA ALA A 98 -5.91 13.84 -7.97
C ALA A 98 -6.88 15.03 -7.97
N HIS A 99 -7.64 15.21 -6.88
CA HIS A 99 -8.59 16.29 -6.72
C HIS A 99 -7.99 17.37 -5.80
N PRO A 100 -7.95 18.64 -6.22
CA PRO A 100 -7.19 19.64 -5.49
C PRO A 100 -7.86 19.96 -4.13
N TRP A 101 -7.07 19.86 -3.05
CA TRP A 101 -7.47 20.28 -1.70
C TRP A 101 -7.65 21.79 -1.62
N ARG A 102 -8.88 22.27 -1.84
CA ARG A 102 -9.23 23.70 -1.95
C ARG A 102 -10.31 24.11 -0.94
N GLN A 103 -10.54 25.42 -0.85
CA GLN A 103 -11.68 25.95 -0.11
C GLN A 103 -13.00 25.52 -0.77
N PRO A 104 -14.07 25.25 0.00
CA PRO A 104 -14.19 25.44 1.47
C PRO A 104 -13.66 24.26 2.32
N TYR A 105 -13.29 23.13 1.72
CA TYR A 105 -12.92 21.91 2.45
C TYR A 105 -11.71 22.09 3.36
N LYS A 106 -10.69 22.83 2.90
CA LYS A 106 -9.51 23.15 3.73
C LYS A 106 -9.93 23.81 5.04
N GLY A 107 -10.69 24.91 4.98
CA GLY A 107 -11.16 25.61 6.18
C GLY A 107 -12.03 24.75 7.09
N LEU A 108 -12.92 23.93 6.51
CA LEU A 108 -13.79 23.02 7.25
C LEU A 108 -12.98 22.05 8.11
N PHE A 109 -12.00 21.33 7.55
CA PHE A 109 -11.28 20.29 8.30
C PHE A 109 -10.31 20.84 9.34
N PHE A 110 -9.71 22.01 9.11
CA PHE A 110 -8.96 22.69 10.18
C PHE A 110 -9.88 23.12 11.32
N SER A 111 -11.09 23.59 11.01
CA SER A 111 -12.08 23.95 12.05
C SER A 111 -12.55 22.72 12.83
N LEU A 112 -12.84 21.61 12.13
CA LEU A 112 -13.20 20.34 12.78
C LEU A 112 -12.07 19.78 13.65
N ALA A 113 -10.81 19.89 13.23
CA ALA A 113 -9.67 19.49 14.05
C ALA A 113 -9.56 20.33 15.33
N LEU A 114 -9.77 21.64 15.25
CA LEU A 114 -9.78 22.52 16.43
C LEU A 114 -10.93 22.14 17.38
N VAL A 115 -12.13 21.89 16.84
CA VAL A 115 -13.28 21.40 17.62
C VAL A 115 -12.93 20.07 18.30
N TYR A 116 -12.34 19.11 17.59
CA TYR A 116 -11.94 17.83 18.16
C TYR A 116 -10.92 17.99 19.28
N LEU A 117 -9.91 18.85 19.10
CA LEU A 117 -8.91 19.16 20.11
C LEU A 117 -9.54 19.79 21.36
N PHE A 118 -10.43 20.76 21.18
CA PHE A 118 -11.15 21.41 22.29
C PHE A 118 -12.01 20.42 23.08
N LEU A 119 -12.77 19.57 22.37
CA LEU A 119 -13.56 18.50 23.00
C LEU A 119 -12.68 17.51 23.75
N GLY A 120 -11.52 17.15 23.19
CA GLY A 120 -10.58 16.23 23.83
C GLY A 120 -9.94 16.81 25.10
N ILE A 121 -9.52 18.07 25.07
CA ILE A 121 -9.02 18.76 26.28
C ILE A 121 -10.15 18.86 27.31
N GLY A 122 -11.36 19.19 26.88
CA GLY A 122 -12.53 19.25 27.76
C GLY A 122 -12.89 17.90 28.38
N ARG A 123 -12.71 16.81 27.64
CA ARG A 123 -12.87 15.45 28.17
C ARG A 123 -11.94 15.21 29.36
N GLU A 124 -10.66 15.57 29.24
CA GLU A 124 -9.69 15.37 30.32
C GLU A 124 -10.00 16.23 31.55
N ILE A 125 -10.49 17.46 31.37
CA ILE A 125 -10.76 18.40 32.47
C ILE A 125 -12.07 18.06 33.19
N TRP A 126 -13.15 17.86 32.44
CA TRP A 126 -14.50 17.77 33.01
C TRP A 126 -15.06 16.34 33.07
N GLN A 127 -14.41 15.37 32.42
CA GLN A 127 -14.80 13.95 32.42
C GLN A 127 -16.27 13.69 32.00
N ILE A 128 -16.82 14.56 31.15
CA ILE A 128 -18.19 14.45 30.64
C ILE A 128 -18.23 13.49 29.45
N SER A 129 -19.07 12.45 29.54
CA SER A 129 -19.22 11.42 28.50
C SER A 129 -19.71 11.95 27.15
N LEU A 130 -20.43 13.07 27.14
CA LEU A 130 -20.86 13.76 25.92
C LEU A 130 -19.67 14.15 25.03
N PHE A 131 -18.52 14.54 25.60
CA PHE A 131 -17.34 14.89 24.81
C PHE A 131 -16.82 13.69 24.01
N ASP A 132 -16.75 12.50 24.63
CA ASP A 132 -16.35 11.27 23.94
C ASP A 132 -17.30 10.91 22.78
N GLN A 133 -18.61 11.12 22.96
CA GLN A 133 -19.61 10.87 21.93
C GLN A 133 -19.49 11.86 20.76
N LEU A 134 -19.36 13.15 21.05
CA LEU A 134 -19.18 14.19 20.02
C LEU A 134 -17.89 13.98 19.23
N MET A 135 -16.79 13.64 19.90
CA MET A 135 -15.53 13.29 19.24
C MET A 135 -15.68 12.07 18.33
N LEU A 136 -16.41 11.03 18.78
CA LEU A 136 -16.66 9.84 17.96
C LEU A 136 -17.49 10.17 16.72
N VAL A 137 -18.54 10.97 16.85
CA VAL A 137 -19.37 11.41 15.72
C VAL A 137 -18.55 12.22 14.71
N LEU A 138 -17.70 13.13 15.19
CA LEU A 138 -16.80 13.91 14.35
C LEU A 138 -15.82 13.00 13.59
N PHE A 139 -15.22 12.03 14.27
CA PHE A 139 -14.32 11.06 13.64
C PHE A 139 -15.02 10.23 12.57
N VAL A 140 -16.22 9.72 12.85
CA VAL A 140 -17.04 8.99 11.88
C VAL A 140 -17.41 9.87 10.69
N PHE A 141 -17.74 11.14 10.91
CA PHE A 141 -18.01 12.10 9.84
C PHE A 141 -16.80 12.27 8.90
N VAL A 142 -15.58 12.40 9.45
CA VAL A 142 -14.34 12.50 8.66
C VAL A 142 -14.14 11.27 7.78
N ILE A 143 -14.31 10.07 8.36
CA ILE A 143 -14.22 8.81 7.59
C ILE A 143 -15.28 8.78 6.50
N ALA A 144 -16.55 9.04 6.83
CA ALA A 144 -17.66 9.01 5.89
C ALA A 144 -17.46 9.99 4.72
N PHE A 145 -16.91 11.19 4.99
CA PHE A 145 -16.54 12.15 3.97
C PHE A 145 -15.45 11.60 3.04
N CYS A 146 -14.37 11.03 3.59
CA CYS A 146 -13.28 10.47 2.80
C CYS A 146 -13.76 9.30 1.92
N LEU A 147 -14.62 8.43 2.47
CA LEU A 147 -15.25 7.34 1.71
C LEU A 147 -16.13 7.88 0.58
N SER A 148 -16.97 8.87 0.87
CA SER A 148 -17.87 9.48 -0.12
C SER A 148 -17.11 10.11 -1.28
N ILE A 149 -16.02 10.83 -0.99
CA ILE A 149 -15.19 11.46 -2.01
C ILE A 149 -14.44 10.41 -2.84
N THR A 150 -13.84 9.41 -2.19
CA THR A 150 -13.10 8.35 -2.90
C THR A 150 -14.04 7.56 -3.80
N LEU A 151 -15.24 7.21 -3.31
CA LEU A 151 -16.23 6.46 -4.06
C LEU A 151 -16.71 7.23 -5.30
N LYS A 152 -17.04 8.53 -5.15
CA LYS A 152 -17.46 9.38 -6.27
C LYS A 152 -16.38 9.51 -7.36
N ASN A 153 -15.11 9.47 -6.97
CA ASN A 153 -13.98 9.69 -7.87
C ASN A 153 -13.17 8.43 -8.17
N ILE A 154 -13.68 7.24 -7.88
CA ILE A 154 -12.91 5.99 -7.97
C ILE A 154 -12.36 5.74 -9.39
N ASN A 155 -13.10 6.19 -10.41
CA ASN A 155 -12.74 6.05 -11.82
C ASN A 155 -11.60 6.98 -12.25
N SER A 156 -11.27 8.02 -11.47
CA SER A 156 -10.13 8.91 -11.72
C SER A 156 -8.78 8.23 -11.47
N ILE A 157 -8.75 7.13 -10.70
CA ILE A 157 -7.54 6.37 -10.42
C ILE A 157 -7.17 5.54 -11.66
N ALA A 158 -6.18 6.00 -12.41
CA ALA A 158 -5.74 5.37 -13.66
C ALA A 158 -5.12 3.97 -13.44
N ASN A 159 -4.36 3.78 -12.36
CA ASN A 159 -3.74 2.50 -12.04
C ASN A 159 -4.81 1.51 -11.54
N LYS A 160 -5.07 0.45 -12.33
CA LYS A 160 -6.09 -0.56 -12.03
C LYS A 160 -5.88 -1.21 -10.65
N THR A 161 -4.65 -1.55 -10.29
CA THR A 161 -4.38 -2.21 -9.00
C THR A 161 -4.60 -1.24 -7.84
N ALA A 162 -4.14 0.01 -7.96
CA ALA A 162 -4.40 1.04 -6.95
C ALA A 162 -5.90 1.31 -6.78
N ARG A 163 -6.66 1.29 -7.87
CA ARG A 163 -8.13 1.42 -7.86
C ARG A 163 -8.80 0.25 -7.13
N THR A 164 -8.40 -0.98 -7.41
CA THR A 164 -8.92 -2.17 -6.70
C THR A 164 -8.65 -2.07 -5.20
N SER A 165 -7.46 -1.63 -4.79
CA SER A 165 -7.13 -1.44 -3.37
C SER A 165 -7.93 -0.34 -2.71
N ALA A 166 -8.17 0.78 -3.39
CA ALA A 166 -9.04 1.83 -2.90
C ALA A 166 -10.48 1.30 -2.68
N ILE A 167 -10.99 0.45 -3.57
CA ILE A 167 -12.30 -0.22 -3.40
C ILE A 167 -12.29 -1.13 -2.16
N SER A 168 -11.26 -1.94 -1.96
CA SER A 168 -11.16 -2.80 -0.77
C SER A 168 -11.10 -1.98 0.52
N ILE A 169 -10.33 -0.88 0.54
CA ILE A 169 -10.27 0.05 1.69
C ILE A 169 -11.64 0.68 1.94
N ILE A 170 -12.38 1.05 0.88
CA ILE A 170 -13.73 1.59 1.01
C ILE A 170 -14.66 0.56 1.66
N ILE A 171 -14.66 -0.69 1.17
CA ILE A 171 -15.52 -1.75 1.69
C ILE A 171 -15.25 -2.00 3.18
N VAL A 172 -13.97 -2.16 3.55
CA VAL A 172 -13.56 -2.40 4.95
C VAL A 172 -13.93 -1.22 5.85
N SER A 173 -13.72 0.01 5.38
CA SER A 173 -14.04 1.19 6.18
C SER A 173 -15.55 1.41 6.30
N ALA A 174 -16.31 1.19 5.22
CA ALA A 174 -17.76 1.30 5.22
C ALA A 174 -18.43 0.25 6.12
N SER A 175 -17.90 -0.98 6.17
CA SER A 175 -18.42 -2.02 7.08
C SER A 175 -18.10 -1.75 8.54
N MET A 176 -17.01 -1.03 8.82
CA MET A 176 -16.60 -0.67 10.18
C MET A 176 -17.32 0.57 10.74
N VAL A 177 -17.82 1.48 9.89
CA VAL A 177 -18.55 2.67 10.37
C VAL A 177 -19.74 2.32 11.27
N PRO A 178 -20.66 1.40 10.90
CA PRO A 178 -21.74 0.96 11.80
C PRO A 178 -21.21 0.34 13.09
N ALA A 179 -20.16 -0.49 13.01
CA ALA A 179 -19.57 -1.12 14.18
C ALA A 179 -18.99 -0.08 15.15
N ILE A 180 -18.30 0.94 14.65
CA ILE A 180 -17.78 2.05 15.44
C ILE A 180 -18.92 2.88 16.05
N LEU A 181 -20.03 3.10 15.33
CA LEU A 181 -21.20 3.78 15.88
C LEU A 181 -21.88 3.00 17.01
N LEU A 182 -21.84 1.66 17.00
CA LEU A 182 -22.32 0.85 18.14
C LEU A 182 -21.55 1.17 19.44
N ALA A 183 -20.33 1.68 19.35
CA ALA A 183 -19.56 2.11 20.51
C ALA A 183 -20.18 3.30 21.26
N MET A 184 -21.15 4.02 20.66
CA MET A 184 -21.95 5.03 21.36
C MET A 184 -22.84 4.42 22.45
N PHE A 185 -23.37 3.22 22.19
CA PHE A 185 -24.23 2.48 23.12
C PHE A 185 -23.43 1.53 24.01
N PHE A 186 -22.29 1.05 23.53
CA PHE A 186 -21.40 0.13 24.25
C PHE A 186 -19.95 0.66 24.31
N PRO A 187 -19.66 1.67 25.16
CA PRO A 187 -18.34 2.31 25.22
C PRO A 187 -17.19 1.33 25.49
N SER A 188 -17.47 0.25 26.24
CA SER A 188 -16.51 -0.82 26.54
C SER A 188 -15.97 -1.53 25.30
N LEU A 189 -16.69 -1.52 24.17
CA LEU A 189 -16.27 -2.12 22.90
C LEU A 189 -15.38 -1.19 22.06
N LYS A 190 -15.42 0.13 22.30
CA LYS A 190 -14.70 1.15 21.52
C LYS A 190 -13.21 0.79 21.30
N PRO A 191 -12.43 0.42 22.33
CA PRO A 191 -11.00 0.14 22.16
C PRO A 191 -10.76 -1.07 21.25
N LEU A 192 -11.58 -2.12 21.40
CA LEU A 192 -11.48 -3.34 20.61
C LEU A 192 -11.81 -3.07 19.14
N LEU A 193 -12.88 -2.31 18.88
CA LEU A 193 -13.33 -1.98 17.53
C LEU A 193 -12.29 -1.17 16.75
N PHE A 194 -11.61 -0.21 17.39
CA PHE A 194 -10.52 0.52 16.75
C PHE A 194 -9.33 -0.36 16.42
N GLY A 195 -8.96 -1.29 17.32
CA GLY A 195 -7.90 -2.26 17.05
C GLY A 195 -8.24 -3.18 15.87
N ILE A 196 -9.48 -3.70 15.83
CA ILE A 196 -9.98 -4.54 14.73
C ILE A 196 -10.00 -3.75 13.41
N TYR A 197 -10.46 -2.49 13.44
CA TYR A 197 -10.51 -1.66 12.25
C TYR A 197 -9.10 -1.42 11.67
N PHE A 198 -8.14 -1.02 12.51
CA PHE A 198 -6.75 -0.80 12.05
C PHE A 198 -6.11 -2.09 11.56
N LEU A 199 -6.37 -3.22 12.21
CA LEU A 199 -5.90 -4.54 11.77
C LEU A 199 -6.45 -4.87 10.37
N ALA A 200 -7.76 -4.72 10.16
CA ALA A 200 -8.41 -5.00 8.87
C ALA A 200 -7.89 -4.09 7.74
N LEU A 201 -7.68 -2.80 8.05
CA LEU A 201 -7.10 -1.85 7.11
C LEU A 201 -5.66 -2.25 6.75
N SER A 202 -4.85 -2.60 7.75
CA SER A 202 -3.45 -3.00 7.57
C SER A 202 -3.34 -4.28 6.73
N ILE A 203 -4.18 -5.29 6.98
CA ILE A 203 -4.20 -6.53 6.17
C ILE A 203 -4.53 -6.22 4.71
N THR A 204 -5.54 -5.38 4.48
CA THR A 204 -5.98 -4.99 3.13
C THR A 204 -4.86 -4.31 2.35
N ILE A 205 -4.19 -3.34 2.99
CA ILE A 205 -3.08 -2.61 2.39
C ILE A 205 -1.85 -3.51 2.20
N MET A 206 -1.49 -4.29 3.21
CA MET A 206 -0.37 -5.22 3.18
C MET A 206 -0.50 -6.18 1.99
N THR A 207 -1.69 -6.75 1.79
CA THR A 207 -1.96 -7.68 0.69
C THR A 207 -1.71 -7.02 -0.66
N PHE A 208 -2.17 -5.77 -0.83
CA PHE A 208 -1.90 -5.00 -2.04
C PHE A 208 -0.41 -4.71 -2.24
N LEU A 209 0.27 -4.21 -1.21
CA LEU A 209 1.70 -3.86 -1.30
C LEU A 209 2.56 -5.09 -1.55
N PHE A 210 2.21 -6.22 -0.94
CA PHE A 210 2.88 -7.50 -1.17
C PHE A 210 2.71 -7.96 -2.62
N MET A 211 1.50 -7.87 -3.18
CA MET A 211 1.28 -8.17 -4.60
C MET A 211 2.12 -7.27 -5.52
N GLN A 212 2.22 -5.97 -5.21
CA GLN A 212 3.09 -5.05 -5.96
C GLN A 212 4.57 -5.40 -5.82
N PHE A 213 5.02 -5.76 -4.62
CA PHE A 213 6.38 -6.20 -4.36
C PHE A 213 6.74 -7.45 -5.18
N VAL A 214 5.85 -8.46 -5.21
CA VAL A 214 6.05 -9.67 -6.02
C VAL A 214 6.12 -9.34 -7.52
N ILE A 215 5.29 -8.41 -8.00
CA ILE A 215 5.33 -7.97 -9.40
C ILE A 215 6.68 -7.30 -9.72
N LEU A 216 7.17 -6.42 -8.84
CA LEU A 216 8.46 -5.75 -9.00
C LEU A 216 9.61 -6.77 -9.01
N GLY A 217 9.63 -7.70 -8.06
CA GLY A 217 10.65 -8.75 -8.00
C GLY A 217 10.69 -9.63 -9.25
N ARG A 218 9.52 -10.01 -9.80
CA ARG A 218 9.46 -10.75 -11.07
C ARG A 218 10.01 -9.94 -12.25
N ALA A 219 9.73 -8.63 -12.30
CA ALA A 219 10.21 -7.77 -13.38
C ALA A 219 11.74 -7.63 -13.38
N GLU A 220 12.38 -7.62 -12.20
CA GLU A 220 13.85 -7.63 -12.10
C GLU A 220 14.46 -8.97 -12.53
N VAL A 221 13.87 -10.10 -12.10
CA VAL A 221 14.36 -11.45 -12.48
C VAL A 221 14.28 -11.68 -13.99
N VAL A 222 13.25 -11.19 -14.67
CA VAL A 222 13.13 -11.30 -16.13
C VAL A 222 14.19 -10.46 -16.87
N LYS A 223 14.70 -9.39 -16.25
CA LYS A 223 15.75 -8.54 -16.83
C LYS A 223 17.16 -9.11 -16.68
N SER A 224 17.40 -10.01 -15.71
CA SER A 224 18.75 -10.40 -15.30
C SER A 224 19.33 -11.61 -16.01
N LYS A 225 18.53 -12.34 -16.79
CA LYS A 225 19.04 -13.49 -17.54
C LYS A 225 19.17 -13.07 -19.00
N GLU A 226 20.24 -12.37 -19.37
CA GLU A 226 20.54 -12.18 -20.78
C GLU A 226 20.92 -13.54 -21.36
N LEU A 227 20.25 -13.97 -22.42
CA LEU A 227 20.67 -15.14 -23.19
C LEU A 227 22.14 -14.96 -23.56
N VAL A 228 22.99 -15.90 -23.16
CA VAL A 228 24.44 -15.92 -23.47
C VAL A 228 24.70 -17.03 -24.47
N LEU A 229 25.78 -16.91 -25.27
CA LEU A 229 26.11 -17.94 -26.26
C LEU A 229 26.30 -19.32 -25.61
N GLY A 230 26.82 -19.36 -24.37
CA GLY A 230 27.01 -20.57 -23.58
C GLY A 230 25.72 -21.37 -23.32
N ASP A 231 24.56 -20.69 -23.26
CA ASP A 231 23.26 -21.35 -23.04
C ASP A 231 22.82 -22.21 -24.25
N LEU A 232 23.48 -22.07 -25.40
CA LEU A 232 23.15 -22.74 -26.66
C LEU A 232 24.31 -23.61 -27.19
N GLU A 233 25.27 -23.97 -26.34
CA GLU A 233 26.42 -24.80 -26.73
C GLU A 233 26.00 -26.14 -27.37
N GLU A 234 24.94 -26.77 -26.85
CA GLU A 234 24.39 -28.03 -27.36
C GLU A 234 23.95 -27.95 -28.82
N TYR A 235 23.53 -26.76 -29.28
CA TYR A 235 23.05 -26.55 -30.63
C TYR A 235 24.14 -26.08 -31.61
N HIS A 236 25.39 -25.94 -31.15
CA HIS A 236 26.51 -25.47 -31.96
C HIS A 236 26.21 -24.17 -32.71
N ILE A 237 25.56 -23.23 -32.02
CA ILE A 237 25.22 -21.91 -32.55
C ILE A 237 26.49 -21.06 -32.67
N THR A 238 26.68 -20.44 -33.82
CA THR A 238 27.79 -19.50 -34.05
C THR A 238 27.49 -18.13 -33.45
N GLU A 239 28.52 -17.31 -33.21
CA GLU A 239 28.34 -15.93 -32.74
C GLU A 239 27.40 -15.11 -33.63
N ARG A 240 27.45 -15.33 -34.95
CA ARG A 240 26.62 -14.61 -35.90
C ARG A 240 25.15 -15.05 -35.83
N GLU A 241 24.91 -16.35 -35.71
CA GLU A 241 23.57 -16.91 -35.50
C GLU A 241 23.00 -16.47 -34.14
N PHE A 242 23.83 -16.45 -33.11
CA PHE A 242 23.45 -15.96 -31.79
C PHE A 242 23.05 -14.48 -31.79
N ALA A 243 23.79 -13.61 -32.50
CA ALA A 243 23.41 -12.22 -32.68
C ALA A 243 22.02 -12.10 -33.35
N VAL A 244 21.72 -12.97 -34.33
CA VAL A 244 20.39 -13.05 -34.94
C VAL A 244 19.33 -13.51 -33.93
N ILE A 245 19.62 -14.54 -33.13
CA ILE A 245 18.73 -15.05 -32.06
C ILE A 245 18.41 -13.95 -31.03
N GLN A 246 19.41 -13.18 -30.59
CA GLN A 246 19.22 -12.07 -29.64
C GLN A 246 18.32 -10.97 -30.18
N LEU A 247 18.33 -10.72 -31.49
CA LEU A 247 17.43 -9.75 -32.10
C LEU A 247 16.04 -10.35 -32.35
N ILE A 248 15.95 -11.66 -32.62
CA ILE A 248 14.68 -12.38 -32.68
C ILE A 248 13.96 -12.36 -31.33
N SER A 249 14.67 -12.57 -30.22
CA SER A 249 14.12 -12.55 -28.85
C SER A 249 13.61 -11.16 -28.44
N LYS A 250 14.16 -10.10 -29.04
CA LYS A 250 13.67 -8.71 -28.91
C LYS A 250 12.47 -8.39 -29.81
N GLY A 251 12.01 -9.34 -30.63
CA GLY A 251 10.82 -9.20 -31.47
C GLY A 251 11.04 -8.54 -32.85
N LEU A 252 12.29 -8.33 -33.27
CA LEU A 252 12.59 -7.63 -34.54
C LEU A 252 12.31 -8.51 -35.77
N THR A 253 11.69 -7.97 -36.80
CA THR A 253 11.51 -8.63 -38.09
C THR A 253 12.85 -8.85 -38.81
N ASN A 254 12.90 -9.79 -39.76
CA ASN A 254 14.15 -10.09 -40.49
C ASN A 254 14.70 -8.86 -41.26
N LYS A 255 13.84 -7.92 -41.65
CA LYS A 255 14.25 -6.65 -42.28
C LYS A 255 14.90 -5.70 -41.25
N GLU A 256 14.35 -5.61 -40.05
CA GLU A 256 14.93 -4.80 -38.97
C GLU A 256 16.25 -5.39 -38.48
N ILE A 257 16.33 -6.71 -38.35
CA ILE A 257 17.57 -7.44 -38.03
C ILE A 257 18.64 -7.18 -39.10
N ALA A 258 18.27 -7.25 -40.38
CA ALA A 258 19.17 -6.99 -41.50
C ALA A 258 19.76 -5.57 -41.43
N SER A 259 18.90 -4.58 -41.18
CA SER A 259 19.31 -3.18 -40.97
C SER A 259 20.28 -3.05 -39.79
N GLN A 260 19.97 -3.65 -38.64
CA GLN A 260 20.78 -3.54 -37.43
C GLN A 260 22.14 -4.25 -37.54
N LEU A 261 22.19 -5.36 -38.29
CA LEU A 261 23.39 -6.17 -38.46
C LEU A 261 24.21 -5.79 -39.70
N GLY A 262 23.76 -4.81 -40.50
CA GLY A 262 24.45 -4.35 -41.71
C GLY A 262 24.52 -5.40 -42.83
N ILE A 263 23.53 -6.28 -42.94
CA ILE A 263 23.48 -7.38 -43.93
C ILE A 263 22.15 -7.38 -44.69
N SER A 264 22.05 -8.18 -45.75
CA SER A 264 20.80 -8.29 -46.51
C SER A 264 19.73 -9.08 -45.74
N ALA A 265 18.44 -8.79 -45.98
CA ALA A 265 17.33 -9.58 -45.43
C ALA A 265 17.39 -11.06 -45.85
N ASN A 266 17.93 -11.34 -47.04
CA ASN A 266 18.15 -12.70 -47.51
C ASN A 266 19.22 -13.42 -46.69
N THR A 267 20.29 -12.73 -46.30
CA THR A 267 21.33 -13.25 -45.40
C THR A 267 20.75 -13.57 -44.02
N VAL A 268 19.86 -12.72 -43.49
CA VAL A 268 19.15 -13.01 -42.22
C VAL A 268 18.24 -14.24 -42.38
N ASN A 269 17.52 -14.37 -43.48
CA ASN A 269 16.70 -15.57 -43.73
C ASN A 269 17.54 -16.84 -43.74
N ASN A 270 18.72 -16.81 -44.35
CA ASN A 270 19.65 -17.94 -44.35
C ASN A 270 20.14 -18.27 -42.93
N HIS A 271 20.50 -17.27 -42.13
CA HIS A 271 20.84 -17.49 -40.72
C HIS A 271 19.67 -18.10 -39.94
N VAL A 272 18.45 -17.62 -40.13
CA VAL A 272 17.24 -18.16 -39.49
C VAL A 272 16.99 -19.62 -39.88
N ALA A 273 17.14 -19.96 -41.17
CA ALA A 273 17.00 -21.32 -41.65
C ALA A 273 18.04 -22.26 -41.01
N ASN A 274 19.30 -21.82 -40.91
CA ASN A 274 20.36 -22.58 -40.25
C ASN A 274 20.08 -22.76 -38.75
N ILE A 275 19.61 -21.71 -38.07
CA ILE A 275 19.21 -21.78 -36.65
C ILE A 275 18.11 -22.82 -36.47
N TYR A 276 17.08 -22.81 -37.33
CA TYR A 276 16.01 -23.80 -37.27
C TYR A 276 16.52 -25.23 -37.50
N GLY A 277 17.43 -25.42 -38.45
CA GLY A 277 18.09 -26.70 -38.67
C GLY A 277 18.89 -27.18 -37.45
N LYS A 278 19.65 -26.30 -36.81
CA LYS A 278 20.47 -26.64 -35.63
C LYS A 278 19.65 -26.91 -34.38
N THR A 279 18.58 -26.15 -34.17
CA THR A 279 17.71 -26.25 -32.98
C THR A 279 16.53 -27.21 -33.17
N GLN A 280 16.36 -27.77 -34.37
CA GLN A 280 15.26 -28.68 -34.74
C GLN A 280 13.85 -28.09 -34.56
N VAL A 281 13.74 -26.77 -34.53
CA VAL A 281 12.46 -26.05 -34.45
C VAL A 281 11.93 -25.71 -35.84
N ARG A 282 10.61 -25.56 -35.97
CA ARG A 282 9.96 -25.36 -37.28
C ARG A 282 9.48 -23.94 -37.52
N SER A 283 9.40 -23.14 -36.47
CA SER A 283 8.89 -21.79 -36.54
C SER A 283 9.62 -20.85 -35.60
N ARG A 284 9.42 -19.56 -35.83
CA ARG A 284 9.93 -18.49 -34.97
C ARG A 284 9.37 -18.62 -33.54
N ILE A 285 8.11 -19.03 -33.43
CA ILE A 285 7.44 -19.22 -32.14
C ILE A 285 8.06 -20.42 -31.42
N ASP A 286 8.34 -21.51 -32.13
CA ASP A 286 9.01 -22.68 -31.56
C ASP A 286 10.42 -22.34 -31.07
N LEU A 287 11.19 -21.56 -31.84
CA LEU A 287 12.49 -21.04 -31.41
C LEU A 287 12.35 -20.22 -30.12
N LEU A 288 11.39 -19.28 -30.06
CA LEU A 288 11.18 -18.48 -28.85
C LEU A 288 10.76 -19.32 -27.64
N ASN A 289 10.00 -20.39 -27.84
CA ASN A 289 9.61 -21.32 -26.77
C ASN A 289 10.79 -22.18 -26.30
N LEU A 290 11.63 -22.66 -27.21
CA LEU A 290 12.86 -23.39 -26.90
C LEU A 290 13.80 -22.52 -26.07
N LEU A 291 13.97 -21.26 -26.47
CA LEU A 291 14.76 -20.29 -25.70
C LEU A 291 14.15 -20.14 -24.30
N LYS A 292 12.85 -19.90 -24.13
CA LYS A 292 12.23 -19.81 -22.79
C LYS A 292 12.36 -21.06 -21.88
N GLN A 293 12.75 -22.22 -22.42
CA GLN A 293 13.00 -23.42 -21.62
C GLN A 293 14.48 -23.52 -21.19
N SER A 294 15.38 -22.93 -21.98
CA SER A 294 16.81 -22.89 -21.70
C SER A 294 17.21 -21.74 -20.77
N TRP A 295 16.31 -20.77 -20.53
CA TRP A 295 16.49 -19.72 -19.52
C TRP A 295 15.20 -19.34 -18.77
#